data_AF-A0A0U4BFF1-F1
#
_entry.id   AF-A0A0U4BFF1-F1
#
_cell.length_a   1.000
_cell.length_b   1.000
_cell.length_c   1.000
_cell.angle_alpha   90.00
_cell.angle_beta   90.00
_cell.angle_gamma   90.00
#
_symmetry.space_group_name_H-M   'P 1'
#
loop_
_entity.id
_entity.type
_entity.pdbx_description
1 polymer ?
#
loop_
_entity_poly.entity_id
_entity_poly.type
_entity_poly.pdbx_seq_one_letter_code
_entity_poly.pdbx_strand_id
1 'polypeptide(L)'
;MSRIKISALLALLALSSCATRAQTVLKPNEALVFCYFKGNGGDGLHLASSRDGCNWTALKHDSTFLRPTVSKDKLMRDPCIIRGQDGLFHMVWTVSWQDKGIGYASSKDLIHWSEQQFLPVMQLEHKARNCWAPEISYDARSKTYLIYWASTIAGNFPETQSTEENGYNHRIYSVSTKNFKTYTPTRLLYEPGFNVIDASIQPDGKRYVMFLKDETREPVQKNLRVAFSEQLAGPYGPPSAPITGNYWAEGPTAVRLGTEWLVYFDKYREHKYGAVKSADLTHWTDVSDQIKLPAGVRHGTIFRVTAKELKRLEQQ
;
A
#
# COMPACT_ATOMS: atom_id res chain seq x y z
N MET A 1 -6.07 -13.34 81.19
CA MET A 1 -6.47 -14.07 79.97
C MET A 1 -6.66 -13.07 78.84
N SER A 2 -6.03 -13.33 77.70
CA SER A 2 -6.16 -12.71 76.36
C SER A 2 -5.86 -11.20 76.18
N ARG A 3 -4.69 -10.90 75.63
CA ARG A 3 -4.37 -9.65 74.91
C ARG A 3 -4.53 -9.92 73.41
N ILE A 4 -5.46 -9.22 72.75
CA ILE A 4 -5.63 -9.29 71.29
C ILE A 4 -4.70 -8.24 70.66
N LYS A 5 -3.69 -8.69 69.92
CA LYS A 5 -2.87 -7.84 69.04
C LYS A 5 -3.55 -7.78 67.68
N ILE A 6 -4.00 -6.59 67.28
CA ILE A 6 -4.48 -6.34 65.92
C ILE A 6 -3.27 -5.92 65.10
N SER A 7 -2.76 -6.85 64.28
CA SER A 7 -1.74 -6.56 63.27
C SER A 7 -2.43 -6.05 62.01
N ALA A 8 -2.27 -4.77 61.69
CA ALA A 8 -2.67 -4.21 60.41
C ALA A 8 -1.70 -4.67 59.32
N LEU A 9 -2.17 -5.55 58.43
CA LEU A 9 -1.42 -6.00 57.25
C LEU A 9 -1.69 -4.98 56.12
N LEU A 10 -0.74 -4.08 55.86
CA LEU A 10 -0.74 -3.27 54.64
C LEU A 10 -0.44 -4.20 53.46
N ALA A 11 -1.46 -4.49 52.64
CA ALA A 11 -1.27 -5.08 51.34
C ALA A 11 -0.76 -4.00 50.37
N LEU A 12 0.55 -3.96 50.14
CA LEU A 12 1.12 -3.23 49.00
C LEU A 12 0.63 -3.94 47.72
N LEU A 13 -0.36 -3.37 47.03
CA LEU A 13 -0.59 -3.68 45.62
C LEU A 13 0.61 -3.15 44.82
N ALA A 14 1.52 -4.06 44.47
CA ALA A 14 2.48 -3.80 43.41
C ALA A 14 1.68 -3.66 42.10
N LEU A 15 1.43 -2.41 41.69
CA LEU A 15 1.04 -2.08 40.33
C LEU A 15 2.22 -2.45 39.42
N SER A 16 2.25 -3.71 38.97
CA SER A 16 3.08 -4.12 37.85
C SER A 16 2.56 -3.37 36.62
N SER A 17 3.15 -2.21 36.36
CA SER A 17 3.02 -1.51 35.09
C SER A 17 3.53 -2.46 34.01
N CYS A 18 2.59 -3.14 33.36
CA CYS A 18 2.86 -3.85 32.11
C CYS A 18 3.08 -2.78 31.04
N ALA A 19 4.23 -2.13 31.08
CA ALA A 19 4.73 -1.39 29.95
C ALA A 19 4.98 -2.44 28.86
N THR A 20 4.00 -2.62 27.99
CA THR A 20 4.17 -3.29 26.70
C THR A 20 5.28 -2.53 25.98
N ARG A 21 6.51 -3.00 26.17
CA ARG A 21 7.67 -2.53 25.45
C ARG A 21 7.36 -2.84 24.00
N ALA A 22 7.01 -1.82 23.21
CA ALA A 22 6.87 -1.95 21.78
C ALA A 22 8.17 -2.59 21.29
N GLN A 23 8.09 -3.87 20.91
CA GLN A 23 9.23 -4.58 20.37
C GLN A 23 9.57 -3.84 19.08
N THR A 24 10.64 -3.08 19.06
CA THR A 24 11.17 -2.49 17.83
C THR A 24 11.64 -3.64 16.97
N VAL A 25 10.76 -4.08 16.06
CA VAL A 25 10.99 -5.25 15.20
C VAL A 25 11.94 -4.91 14.04
N LEU A 26 12.09 -3.62 13.72
CA LEU A 26 13.07 -3.14 12.76
C LEU A 26 14.49 -3.22 13.33
N LYS A 27 15.46 -3.51 12.46
CA LYS A 27 16.87 -3.41 12.84
C LYS A 27 17.20 -1.96 13.21
N PRO A 28 18.17 -1.70 14.11
CA PRO A 28 18.51 -0.34 14.54
C PRO A 28 18.84 0.65 13.41
N ASN A 29 19.33 0.15 12.27
CA ASN A 29 19.72 0.95 11.11
C ASN A 29 18.63 1.05 10.02
N GLU A 30 17.42 0.55 10.29
CA GLU A 30 16.28 0.58 9.37
C GLU A 30 15.17 1.47 9.91
N ALA A 31 14.42 2.06 8.99
CA ALA A 31 13.16 2.74 9.28
C ALA A 31 12.18 2.50 8.13
N LEU A 32 10.91 2.81 8.37
CA LEU A 32 9.86 2.81 7.37
C LEU A 32 9.58 4.23 6.91
N VAL A 33 9.27 4.36 5.63
CA VAL A 33 8.66 5.54 5.04
C VAL A 33 7.35 5.11 4.38
N PHE A 34 6.31 5.92 4.56
CA PHE A 34 5.03 5.81 3.89
C PHE A 34 4.92 6.98 2.92
N CYS A 35 4.83 6.70 1.61
CA CYS A 35 4.39 7.69 0.64
C CYS A 35 2.87 7.71 0.53
N TYR A 36 2.28 8.89 0.58
CA TYR A 36 0.83 9.07 0.51
C TYR A 36 0.48 10.35 -0.23
N PHE A 37 -0.80 10.50 -0.53
CA PHE A 37 -1.38 11.76 -0.98
C PHE A 37 -2.47 12.22 -0.01
N LYS A 38 -2.91 13.47 -0.16
CA LYS A 38 -4.00 14.05 0.62
C LYS A 38 -5.13 14.54 -0.29
N GLY A 39 -6.34 14.60 0.25
CA GLY A 39 -7.52 15.07 -0.48
C GLY A 39 -7.73 14.25 -1.76
N ASN A 40 -7.67 14.92 -2.92
CA ASN A 40 -7.78 14.27 -4.23
C ASN A 40 -6.44 14.10 -4.97
N GLY A 41 -5.30 14.35 -4.32
CA GLY A 41 -3.97 14.19 -4.91
C GLY A 41 -3.44 15.41 -5.68
N GLY A 42 -4.10 16.56 -5.60
CA GLY A 42 -3.65 17.79 -6.27
C GLY A 42 -2.40 18.45 -5.64
N ASP A 43 -2.14 18.19 -4.35
CA ASP A 43 -0.97 18.77 -3.65
C ASP A 43 0.33 18.01 -3.95
N GLY A 44 0.22 16.70 -4.21
CA GLY A 44 1.34 15.84 -4.61
C GLY A 44 1.75 14.81 -3.58
N LEU A 45 3.04 14.44 -3.62
CA LEU A 45 3.65 13.42 -2.78
C LEU A 45 3.88 13.94 -1.36
N HIS A 46 3.37 13.24 -0.36
CA HIS A 46 3.74 13.42 1.04
C HIS A 46 4.45 12.18 1.56
N LEU A 47 5.30 12.36 2.57
CA LEU A 47 6.05 11.28 3.21
C LEU A 47 5.85 11.33 4.73
N ALA A 48 5.70 10.17 5.34
CA ALA A 48 5.75 10.00 6.80
C ALA A 48 6.76 8.90 7.13
N SER A 49 7.33 8.94 8.33
CA SER A 49 8.28 7.94 8.80
C SER A 49 7.79 7.22 10.05
N SER A 50 8.25 5.98 10.22
CA SER A 50 8.02 5.20 11.43
C SER A 50 9.21 4.29 11.73
N ARG A 51 9.44 4.04 13.03
CA ARG A 51 10.46 3.11 13.53
C ARG A 51 9.88 1.85 14.16
N ASP A 52 8.56 1.78 14.30
CA ASP A 52 7.84 0.65 14.90
C ASP A 52 6.69 0.14 14.02
N GLY A 53 6.35 0.84 12.94
CA GLY A 53 5.20 0.57 12.07
C GLY A 53 3.86 1.03 12.63
N CYS A 54 3.77 1.38 13.91
CA CYS A 54 2.50 1.76 14.53
C CYS A 54 2.36 3.28 14.63
N ASN A 55 3.43 3.98 14.99
CA ASN A 55 3.45 5.42 15.17
C ASN A 55 4.17 6.09 13.99
N TRP A 56 3.43 6.88 13.22
CA TRP A 56 3.93 7.58 12.04
C TRP A 56 3.97 9.08 12.25
N THR A 57 5.07 9.69 11.83
CA THR A 57 5.29 11.15 11.89
C THR A 57 5.43 11.69 10.48
N ALA A 58 4.65 12.72 10.13
CA ALA A 58 4.80 13.40 8.85
C ALA A 58 6.19 14.04 8.73
N LEU A 59 6.83 13.90 7.57
CA LEU A 59 8.10 14.54 7.25
C LEU A 59 7.83 15.92 6.65
N LYS A 60 8.84 16.80 6.68
CA LYS A 60 8.78 18.13 6.05
C LYS A 60 7.54 18.94 6.47
N HIS A 61 7.17 18.88 7.75
CA HIS A 61 5.98 19.54 8.29
C HIS A 61 4.68 19.21 7.52
N ASP A 62 4.55 17.97 7.02
CA ASP A 62 3.45 17.48 6.19
C ASP A 62 3.27 18.25 4.86
N SER A 63 4.34 18.88 4.36
CA SER A 63 4.37 19.55 3.06
C SER A 63 4.76 18.62 1.92
N THR A 64 4.31 18.93 0.71
CA THR A 64 4.60 18.15 -0.49
C THR A 64 6.10 18.07 -0.81
N PHE A 65 6.56 16.87 -1.19
CA PHE A 65 7.89 16.56 -1.70
C PHE A 65 7.98 16.68 -3.22
N LEU A 66 6.88 16.43 -3.92
CA LEU A 66 6.80 16.51 -5.38
C LEU A 66 5.38 16.85 -5.82
N ARG A 67 5.22 17.98 -6.52
CA ARG A 67 3.93 18.38 -7.11
C ARG A 67 3.72 17.70 -8.47
N PRO A 68 2.52 17.20 -8.79
CA PRO A 68 2.24 16.59 -10.09
C PRO A 68 2.32 17.61 -11.22
N THR A 69 2.95 17.22 -12.34
CA THR A 69 3.04 18.03 -13.55
C THR A 69 2.52 17.31 -14.80
N VAL A 70 2.37 15.99 -14.75
CA VAL A 70 1.92 15.13 -15.87
C VAL A 70 0.40 14.97 -15.91
N SER A 71 -0.12 14.66 -17.11
CA SER A 71 -1.54 14.65 -17.46
C SER A 71 -2.21 16.03 -17.37
N LYS A 72 -3.40 16.16 -17.95
CA LYS A 72 -4.21 17.39 -17.92
C LYS A 72 -4.71 17.70 -16.51
N ASP A 73 -5.10 16.66 -15.78
CA ASP A 73 -5.69 16.81 -14.44
C ASP A 73 -4.63 17.08 -13.36
N LYS A 74 -3.36 16.75 -13.64
CA LYS A 74 -2.22 16.93 -12.73
C LYS A 74 -2.51 16.39 -11.33
N LEU A 75 -2.96 15.15 -11.24
CA LEU A 75 -3.14 14.46 -9.97
C LEU A 75 -1.92 13.58 -9.66
N MET A 76 -1.65 13.42 -8.37
CA MET A 76 -0.78 12.39 -7.82
C MET A 76 -1.55 11.64 -6.74
N ARG A 77 -2.22 10.56 -7.16
CA ARG A 77 -2.92 9.66 -6.24
C ARG A 77 -2.22 8.31 -6.20
N ASP A 78 -2.38 7.63 -5.08
CA ASP A 78 -1.93 6.25 -4.88
C ASP A 78 -0.42 6.07 -5.21
N PRO A 79 0.49 6.92 -4.69
CA PRO A 79 1.90 6.82 -5.05
C PRO A 79 2.49 5.52 -4.53
N CYS A 80 3.17 4.79 -5.40
CA CYS A 80 3.97 3.62 -5.06
C CYS A 80 5.44 3.92 -5.28
N ILE A 81 6.24 3.81 -4.21
CA ILE A 81 7.70 3.92 -4.25
C ILE A 81 8.36 2.58 -3.92
N ILE A 82 9.34 2.18 -4.72
CA ILE A 82 10.28 1.10 -4.38
C ILE A 82 11.73 1.56 -4.50
N ARG A 83 12.65 0.87 -3.81
CA ARG A 83 14.08 0.93 -4.13
C ARG A 83 14.40 -0.09 -5.23
N GLY A 84 14.92 0.40 -6.34
CA GLY A 84 15.47 -0.40 -7.44
C GLY A 84 16.83 -1.01 -7.12
N GLN A 85 17.19 -2.07 -7.85
CA GLN A 85 18.52 -2.69 -7.80
C GLN A 85 19.63 -1.81 -8.37
N ASP A 86 19.28 -0.76 -9.11
CA ASP A 86 20.20 0.29 -9.53
C ASP A 86 20.50 1.31 -8.42
N GLY A 87 19.89 1.13 -7.24
CA GLY A 87 20.07 2.00 -6.07
C GLY A 87 19.18 3.24 -6.08
N LEU A 88 18.36 3.45 -7.11
CA LEU A 88 17.40 4.54 -7.19
C LEU A 88 16.09 4.19 -6.48
N PHE A 89 15.34 5.20 -6.10
CA PHE A 89 13.92 5.08 -5.80
C PHE A 89 13.13 5.31 -7.09
N HIS A 90 12.18 4.43 -7.39
CA HIS A 90 11.26 4.57 -8.52
C HIS A 90 9.86 4.76 -7.99
N MET A 91 9.14 5.74 -8.55
CA MET A 91 7.77 6.05 -8.18
C MET A 91 6.85 5.94 -9.39
N VAL A 92 5.67 5.37 -9.17
CA VAL A 92 4.51 5.46 -10.07
C VAL A 92 3.29 5.97 -9.31
N TRP A 93 2.33 6.56 -10.01
CA TRP A 93 1.09 7.09 -9.41
C TRP A 93 -0.05 7.22 -10.44
N THR A 94 -1.28 7.32 -9.94
CA THR A 94 -2.47 7.67 -10.73
C THR A 94 -2.46 9.16 -11.08
N VAL A 95 -2.53 9.50 -12.37
CA VAL A 95 -2.43 10.89 -12.88
C VAL A 95 -3.77 11.58 -13.10
N SER A 96 -4.85 10.81 -13.21
CA SER A 96 -6.20 11.27 -13.56
C SER A 96 -7.22 10.16 -13.29
N TRP A 97 -8.49 10.54 -13.20
CA TRP A 97 -9.61 9.59 -13.13
C TRP A 97 -9.87 8.83 -14.44
N GLN A 98 -9.53 9.39 -15.60
CA GLN A 98 -9.95 8.87 -16.90
C GLN A 98 -8.82 8.78 -17.94
N ASP A 99 -7.57 8.95 -17.52
CA ASP A 99 -6.42 8.85 -18.40
C ASP A 99 -5.98 7.39 -18.58
N LYS A 100 -5.32 7.10 -19.71
CA LYS A 100 -4.87 5.76 -20.12
C LYS A 100 -3.40 5.50 -19.79
N GLY A 101 -2.87 6.27 -18.84
CA GLY A 101 -1.49 6.16 -18.41
C GLY A 101 -1.33 6.44 -16.93
N ILE A 102 -0.09 6.29 -16.49
CA ILE A 102 0.34 6.49 -15.11
C ILE A 102 1.54 7.44 -15.09
N GLY A 103 1.83 8.02 -13.94
CA GLY A 103 3.01 8.84 -13.76
C GLY A 103 4.23 7.98 -13.45
N TYR A 104 5.41 8.46 -13.79
CA TYR A 104 6.69 7.88 -13.37
C TYR A 104 7.73 8.95 -13.08
N ALA A 105 8.53 8.73 -12.03
CA ALA A 105 9.72 9.51 -11.72
C ALA A 105 10.68 8.65 -10.90
N SER A 106 11.97 9.03 -10.88
CA SER A 106 12.95 8.41 -10.01
C SER A 106 13.71 9.42 -9.17
N SER A 107 14.29 8.96 -8.06
CA SER A 107 15.07 9.80 -7.15
C SER A 107 16.25 9.02 -6.56
N LYS A 108 17.33 9.73 -6.21
CA LYS A 108 18.46 9.15 -5.45
C LYS A 108 18.27 9.25 -3.94
N ASP A 109 17.39 10.13 -3.48
CA ASP A 109 17.32 10.55 -2.08
C ASP A 109 15.91 10.85 -1.56
N LEU A 110 14.87 10.58 -2.36
CA LEU A 110 13.44 10.87 -2.10
C LEU A 110 13.10 12.37 -2.00
N ILE A 111 14.07 13.25 -2.22
CA ILE A 111 13.93 14.71 -2.11
C ILE A 111 14.00 15.33 -3.50
N HIS A 112 15.04 14.99 -4.26
CA HIS A 112 15.26 15.47 -5.62
C HIS A 112 14.79 14.40 -6.60
N TRP A 113 13.71 14.72 -7.30
CA TRP A 113 13.08 13.82 -8.26
C TRP A 113 13.48 14.19 -9.70
N SER A 114 13.56 13.18 -10.56
CA SER A 114 13.71 13.36 -11.99
C SER A 114 12.51 14.12 -12.58
N GLU A 115 12.65 14.54 -13.83
CA GLU A 115 11.49 14.94 -14.62
C GLU A 115 10.41 13.84 -14.58
N GLN A 116 9.16 14.25 -14.40
CA GLN A 116 8.02 13.35 -14.38
C GLN A 116 7.68 12.93 -15.80
N GLN A 117 7.41 11.64 -15.98
CA GLN A 117 7.05 11.04 -17.25
C GLN A 117 5.61 10.54 -17.18
N PHE A 118 4.88 10.72 -18.26
CA PHE A 118 3.61 10.02 -18.48
C PHE A 118 3.89 8.69 -19.18
N LEU A 119 3.54 7.58 -18.54
CA LEU A 119 3.67 6.24 -19.10
C LEU A 119 2.32 5.79 -19.68
N PRO A 120 2.17 5.71 -21.02
CA PRO A 120 0.91 5.44 -21.72
C PRO A 120 0.52 3.94 -21.70
N VAL A 121 0.46 3.32 -20.53
CA VAL A 121 0.37 1.86 -20.36
C VAL A 121 -0.92 1.22 -20.91
N MET A 122 -1.99 1.98 -21.11
CA MET A 122 -3.25 1.50 -21.72
C MET A 122 -3.59 2.24 -23.02
N GLN A 123 -2.67 3.00 -23.60
CA GLN A 123 -2.96 3.86 -24.76
C GLN A 123 -3.41 3.06 -26.00
N LEU A 124 -2.87 1.86 -26.18
CA LEU A 124 -3.25 0.96 -27.27
C LEU A 124 -4.61 0.30 -27.05
N GLU A 125 -5.16 0.36 -25.84
CA GLU A 125 -6.49 -0.19 -25.53
C GLU A 125 -7.56 0.89 -25.66
N HIS A 126 -8.19 0.92 -26.83
CA HIS A 126 -9.15 1.98 -27.19
C HIS A 126 -10.33 2.09 -26.23
N LYS A 127 -10.79 0.94 -25.69
CA LYS A 127 -11.91 0.87 -24.73
C LYS A 127 -11.46 0.98 -23.26
N ALA A 128 -10.16 1.14 -22.98
CA ALA A 128 -9.69 1.40 -21.63
C ALA A 128 -10.23 2.75 -21.15
N ARG A 129 -10.71 2.77 -19.90
CA ARG A 129 -11.33 3.95 -19.29
C ARG A 129 -10.39 4.69 -18.34
N ASN A 130 -9.40 3.99 -17.79
CA ASN A 130 -8.57 4.50 -16.69
C ASN A 130 -7.31 3.64 -16.46
N CYS A 131 -6.35 4.18 -15.72
CA CYS A 131 -5.26 3.45 -15.06
C CYS A 131 -5.14 3.93 -13.60
N TRP A 132 -5.53 3.11 -12.63
CA TRP A 132 -5.59 3.49 -11.22
C TRP A 132 -4.69 2.65 -10.33
N ALA A 133 -4.25 3.26 -9.22
CA ALA A 133 -3.46 2.66 -8.15
C ALA A 133 -2.30 1.79 -8.66
N PRO A 134 -1.36 2.36 -9.46
CA PRO A 134 -0.24 1.58 -9.94
C PRO A 134 0.73 1.25 -8.82
N GLU A 135 1.26 0.03 -8.83
CA GLU A 135 2.34 -0.41 -7.96
C GLU A 135 3.50 -1.02 -8.76
N ILE A 136 4.68 -1.10 -8.11
CA ILE A 136 5.89 -1.71 -8.64
C ILE A 136 6.35 -2.81 -7.68
N SER A 137 6.65 -3.98 -8.23
CA SER A 137 7.29 -5.07 -7.49
C SER A 137 8.47 -5.61 -8.30
N TYR A 138 9.51 -6.11 -7.62
CA TYR A 138 10.73 -6.60 -8.26
C TYR A 138 10.91 -8.10 -8.03
N ASP A 139 11.16 -8.86 -9.10
CA ASP A 139 11.57 -10.26 -9.02
C ASP A 139 13.09 -10.37 -9.16
N ALA A 140 13.76 -10.74 -8.06
CA ALA A 140 15.20 -10.93 -8.03
C ALA A 140 15.69 -12.10 -8.89
N ARG A 141 14.84 -13.11 -9.15
CA ARG A 141 15.22 -14.29 -9.96
C ARG A 141 15.33 -13.93 -11.43
N SER A 142 14.34 -13.22 -11.97
CA SER A 142 14.31 -12.80 -13.38
C SER A 142 15.01 -11.46 -13.63
N LYS A 143 15.32 -10.72 -12.55
CA LYS A 143 15.82 -9.35 -12.55
C LYS A 143 14.89 -8.39 -13.30
N THR A 144 13.59 -8.49 -13.02
CA THR A 144 12.54 -7.75 -13.72
C THR A 144 11.64 -7.04 -12.73
N TYR A 145 11.24 -5.81 -13.05
CA TYR A 145 10.17 -5.11 -12.37
C TYR A 145 8.84 -5.39 -13.05
N LEU A 146 7.81 -5.66 -12.27
CA LEU A 146 6.42 -5.65 -12.70
C LEU A 146 5.80 -4.33 -12.26
N ILE A 147 5.22 -3.60 -13.20
CA ILE A 147 4.35 -2.44 -12.92
C ILE A 147 2.94 -2.89 -13.21
N TYR A 148 2.01 -2.69 -12.28
CA TYR A 148 0.65 -3.20 -12.38
C TYR A 148 -0.35 -2.21 -11.81
N TRP A 149 -1.57 -2.20 -12.34
CA TRP A 149 -2.60 -1.20 -12.05
C TRP A 149 -4.00 -1.76 -12.34
N ALA A 150 -5.03 -1.07 -11.86
CA ALA A 150 -6.43 -1.39 -12.14
C ALA A 150 -6.96 -0.60 -13.34
N SER A 151 -7.60 -1.29 -14.29
CA SER A 151 -8.25 -0.66 -15.45
C SER A 151 -9.60 -1.30 -15.75
N THR A 152 -10.58 -0.49 -16.12
CA THR A 152 -11.79 -0.98 -16.79
C THR A 152 -11.60 -0.89 -18.30
N ILE A 153 -11.90 -1.97 -19.02
CA ILE A 153 -12.02 -2.00 -20.48
C ILE A 153 -13.50 -2.19 -20.81
N ALA A 154 -14.12 -1.22 -21.48
CA ALA A 154 -15.56 -1.26 -21.76
C ALA A 154 -15.95 -2.51 -22.56
N GLY A 155 -16.95 -3.24 -22.08
CA GLY A 155 -17.45 -4.48 -22.69
C GLY A 155 -16.71 -5.75 -22.26
N ASN A 156 -15.62 -5.65 -21.50
CA ASN A 156 -14.98 -6.81 -20.89
C ASN A 156 -15.66 -7.17 -19.57
N PHE A 157 -15.64 -8.47 -19.24
CA PHE A 157 -16.18 -9.05 -18.01
C PHE A 157 -17.64 -8.65 -17.70
N PRO A 158 -18.57 -8.76 -18.68
CA PRO A 158 -19.96 -8.33 -18.51
C PRO A 158 -20.67 -9.00 -17.33
N GLU A 159 -20.23 -10.19 -16.92
CA GLU A 159 -20.74 -10.95 -15.78
C GLU A 159 -20.56 -10.27 -14.42
N THR A 160 -19.61 -9.33 -14.29
CA THR A 160 -19.38 -8.55 -13.06
C THR A 160 -19.70 -7.06 -13.25
N GLN A 161 -20.37 -6.70 -14.35
CA GLN A 161 -20.67 -5.30 -14.68
C GLN A 161 -21.78 -4.76 -13.76
N SER A 162 -21.44 -3.74 -12.98
CA SER A 162 -22.40 -2.98 -12.17
C SER A 162 -22.98 -1.80 -12.96
N THR A 163 -24.20 -1.37 -12.61
CA THR A 163 -24.77 -0.07 -13.02
C THR A 163 -24.42 1.06 -12.04
N GLU A 164 -23.94 0.72 -10.85
CA GLU A 164 -23.46 1.65 -9.83
C GLU A 164 -22.03 2.15 -10.16
N GLU A 165 -21.58 3.19 -9.46
CA GLU A 165 -20.18 3.67 -9.51
C GLU A 165 -19.67 3.91 -10.95
N ASN A 166 -20.51 4.54 -11.78
CA ASN A 166 -20.24 4.79 -13.21
C ASN A 166 -19.91 3.54 -14.03
N GLY A 167 -20.33 2.36 -13.56
CA GLY A 167 -20.09 1.08 -14.20
C GLY A 167 -18.61 0.75 -14.38
N TYR A 168 -17.74 1.23 -13.49
CA TYR A 168 -16.36 0.73 -13.46
C TYR A 168 -16.34 -0.76 -13.09
N ASN A 169 -15.53 -1.53 -13.80
CA ASN A 169 -15.44 -2.99 -13.70
C ASN A 169 -14.00 -3.40 -13.99
N HIS A 170 -13.13 -3.18 -13.01
CA HIS A 170 -11.70 -3.26 -13.16
C HIS A 170 -11.19 -4.69 -13.12
N ARG A 171 -10.05 -4.90 -13.80
CA ARG A 171 -9.10 -5.98 -13.55
C ARG A 171 -7.70 -5.43 -13.37
N ILE A 172 -6.80 -6.27 -12.86
CA ILE A 172 -5.39 -5.88 -12.71
C ILE A 172 -4.65 -6.20 -14.00
N TYR A 173 -3.98 -5.20 -14.56
CA TYR A 173 -3.13 -5.30 -15.75
C TYR A 173 -1.69 -5.02 -15.37
N SER A 174 -0.74 -5.40 -16.24
CA SER A 174 0.67 -5.19 -15.98
C SER A 174 1.52 -5.00 -17.22
N VAL A 175 2.66 -4.34 -17.04
CA VAL A 175 3.83 -4.39 -17.91
C VAL A 175 5.04 -4.86 -17.11
N SER A 176 6.03 -5.42 -17.80
CA SER A 176 7.33 -5.75 -17.22
C SER A 176 8.42 -4.84 -17.81
N THR A 177 9.40 -4.47 -16.99
CA THR A 177 10.58 -3.71 -17.41
C THR A 177 11.83 -4.16 -16.65
N LYS A 178 13.01 -3.91 -17.22
CA LYS A 178 14.30 -4.09 -16.52
C LYS A 178 14.97 -2.76 -16.18
N ASN A 179 14.51 -1.66 -16.75
CA ASN A 179 15.26 -0.39 -16.77
C ASN A 179 14.36 0.87 -16.74
N PHE A 180 13.04 0.72 -16.64
CA PHE A 180 12.06 1.82 -16.70
C PHE A 180 12.14 2.69 -17.95
N LYS A 181 12.61 2.11 -19.06
CA LYS A 181 12.67 2.74 -20.39
C LYS A 181 11.97 1.91 -21.45
N THR A 182 12.17 0.59 -21.41
CA THR A 182 11.50 -0.35 -22.28
C THR A 182 10.52 -1.20 -21.48
N TYR A 183 9.34 -1.42 -22.05
CA TYR A 183 8.23 -2.11 -21.41
C TYR A 183 7.73 -3.21 -22.32
N THR A 184 7.31 -4.34 -21.75
CA THR A 184 6.53 -5.33 -22.50
C THR A 184 5.17 -4.74 -22.88
N PRO A 185 4.47 -5.33 -23.86
CA PRO A 185 3.04 -5.06 -24.05
C PRO A 185 2.26 -5.31 -22.77
N THR A 186 1.15 -4.59 -22.62
CA THR A 186 0.22 -4.75 -21.51
C THR A 186 -0.44 -6.12 -21.56
N ARG A 187 -0.57 -6.75 -20.39
CA ARG A 187 -1.29 -8.01 -20.22
C ARG A 187 -2.20 -7.97 -19.01
N LEU A 188 -3.27 -8.77 -19.05
CA LEU A 188 -4.06 -9.10 -17.86
C LEU A 188 -3.16 -9.82 -16.84
N LEU A 189 -3.11 -9.32 -15.62
CA LEU A 189 -2.37 -9.92 -14.50
C LEU A 189 -3.28 -10.76 -13.61
N TYR A 190 -4.49 -10.24 -13.31
CA TYR A 190 -5.39 -10.91 -12.38
C TYR A 190 -6.87 -10.68 -12.70
N GLU A 191 -7.60 -11.79 -12.74
CA GLU A 191 -9.04 -11.89 -12.91
C GLU A 191 -9.59 -12.93 -11.91
N PRO A 192 -10.09 -12.51 -10.73
CA PRO A 192 -10.64 -13.39 -9.70
C PRO A 192 -12.14 -13.74 -9.82
N GLY A 193 -12.84 -13.25 -10.85
CA GLY A 193 -14.29 -13.36 -11.02
C GLY A 193 -15.09 -12.21 -10.39
N PHE A 194 -14.44 -11.09 -10.06
CA PHE A 194 -15.09 -9.88 -9.53
C PHE A 194 -14.32 -8.60 -9.88
N ASN A 195 -14.95 -7.44 -9.63
CA ASN A 195 -14.33 -6.13 -9.80
C ASN A 195 -13.19 -5.93 -8.79
N VAL A 196 -11.94 -5.87 -9.25
CA VAL A 196 -10.74 -5.86 -8.40
C VAL A 196 -9.89 -4.61 -8.63
N ILE A 197 -9.49 -3.96 -7.55
CA ILE A 197 -8.57 -2.80 -7.56
C ILE A 197 -7.49 -2.93 -6.47
N ASP A 198 -6.59 -1.95 -6.44
CA ASP A 198 -5.57 -1.74 -5.41
C ASP A 198 -4.78 -3.01 -5.07
N ALA A 199 -4.20 -3.63 -6.09
CA ALA A 199 -3.29 -4.76 -5.87
C ALA A 199 -1.98 -4.26 -5.24
N SER A 200 -1.45 -5.00 -4.27
CA SER A 200 -0.11 -4.83 -3.70
C SER A 200 0.57 -6.18 -3.54
N ILE A 201 1.69 -6.38 -4.22
CA ILE A 201 2.36 -7.68 -4.35
C ILE A 201 3.72 -7.66 -3.63
N GLN A 202 3.88 -8.58 -2.68
CA GLN A 202 5.11 -8.71 -1.89
C GLN A 202 5.71 -10.12 -2.01
N PRO A 203 7.05 -10.27 -1.96
CA PRO A 203 7.68 -11.58 -1.88
C PRO A 203 7.38 -12.26 -0.54
N ASP A 204 7.01 -13.55 -0.60
CA ASP A 204 6.75 -14.42 0.56
C ASP A 204 7.52 -15.73 0.40
N GLY A 205 8.77 -15.75 0.87
CA GLY A 205 9.66 -16.90 0.72
C GLY A 205 9.95 -17.22 -0.75
N LYS A 206 9.48 -18.38 -1.25
CA LYS A 206 9.66 -18.82 -2.65
C LYS A 206 8.52 -18.39 -3.58
N ARG A 207 7.47 -17.78 -3.04
CA ARG A 207 6.26 -17.36 -3.73
C ARG A 207 6.03 -15.85 -3.54
N TYR A 208 4.92 -15.36 -4.07
CA TYR A 208 4.43 -14.00 -3.93
C TYR A 208 3.03 -14.03 -3.32
N VAL A 209 2.76 -13.04 -2.48
CA VAL A 209 1.42 -12.73 -1.96
C VAL A 209 0.94 -11.42 -2.58
N MET A 210 -0.27 -11.43 -3.11
CA MET A 210 -1.00 -10.24 -3.55
C MET A 210 -2.07 -9.92 -2.52
N PHE A 211 -2.00 -8.74 -1.94
CA PHE A 211 -3.12 -8.10 -1.25
C PHE A 211 -3.94 -7.35 -2.29
N LEU A 212 -5.26 -7.43 -2.23
CA LEU A 212 -6.14 -6.83 -3.23
C LEU A 212 -7.48 -6.42 -2.61
N LYS A 213 -8.14 -5.43 -3.22
CA LYS A 213 -9.49 -5.01 -2.84
C LYS A 213 -10.52 -5.67 -3.75
N ASP A 214 -11.50 -6.31 -3.12
CA ASP A 214 -12.75 -6.66 -3.77
C ASP A 214 -13.65 -5.41 -3.80
N GLU A 215 -13.78 -4.80 -4.98
CA GLU A 215 -14.50 -3.54 -5.20
C GLU A 215 -16.00 -3.76 -5.45
N THR A 216 -16.49 -4.99 -5.33
CA THR A 216 -17.88 -5.34 -5.63
C THR A 216 -18.85 -4.54 -4.76
N ARG A 217 -19.79 -3.87 -5.43
CA ARG A 217 -20.76 -2.96 -4.80
C ARG A 217 -22.01 -3.69 -4.31
N GLU A 218 -22.45 -4.72 -5.02
CA GLU A 218 -23.65 -5.51 -4.74
C GLU A 218 -23.43 -7.00 -5.10
N PRO A 219 -23.58 -7.95 -4.15
CA PRO A 219 -23.64 -7.68 -2.72
C PRO A 219 -22.36 -6.98 -2.24
N VAL A 220 -22.48 -6.11 -1.25
CA VAL A 220 -21.35 -5.30 -0.76
C VAL A 220 -20.20 -6.20 -0.32
N GLN A 221 -19.03 -6.01 -0.93
CA GLN A 221 -17.78 -6.65 -0.51
C GLN A 221 -16.85 -5.60 0.12
N LYS A 222 -16.32 -4.66 -0.69
CA LYS A 222 -15.47 -3.53 -0.28
C LYS A 222 -14.43 -3.89 0.80
N ASN A 223 -13.84 -5.07 0.66
CA ASN A 223 -12.93 -5.69 1.63
C ASN A 223 -11.62 -6.09 0.97
N LEU A 224 -10.61 -6.35 1.80
CA LEU A 224 -9.32 -6.84 1.33
C LEU A 224 -9.25 -8.35 1.38
N ARG A 225 -8.54 -8.94 0.42
CA ARG A 225 -8.30 -10.38 0.30
C ARG A 225 -6.83 -10.64 -0.07
N VAL A 226 -6.41 -11.90 0.03
CA VAL A 226 -5.08 -12.33 -0.40
C VAL A 226 -5.14 -13.39 -1.50
N ALA A 227 -4.23 -13.32 -2.46
CA ALA A 227 -4.01 -14.35 -3.48
C ALA A 227 -2.51 -14.67 -3.58
N PHE A 228 -2.17 -15.86 -4.08
CA PHE A 228 -0.78 -16.33 -4.12
C PHE A 228 -0.37 -16.78 -5.51
N SER A 229 0.93 -16.64 -5.82
CA SER A 229 1.55 -17.14 -7.04
C SER A 229 3.00 -17.53 -6.77
N GLU A 230 3.53 -18.55 -7.46
CA GLU A 230 4.97 -18.86 -7.40
C GLU A 230 5.83 -17.88 -8.19
N GLN A 231 5.22 -17.10 -9.09
CA GLN A 231 5.88 -16.13 -9.97
C GLN A 231 5.27 -14.74 -9.81
N LEU A 232 6.10 -13.70 -9.86
CA LEU A 232 5.62 -12.31 -9.70
C LEU A 232 4.54 -11.96 -10.74
N ALA A 233 4.73 -12.46 -11.97
CA ALA A 233 3.85 -12.25 -13.12
C ALA A 233 2.58 -13.13 -13.13
N GLY A 234 2.35 -13.94 -12.08
CA GLY A 234 1.25 -14.90 -12.05
C GLY A 234 1.56 -16.22 -12.76
N PRO A 235 0.55 -17.10 -12.93
CA PRO A 235 -0.84 -16.88 -12.54
C PRO A 235 -1.04 -16.86 -11.02
N TYR A 236 -1.88 -15.95 -10.53
CA TYR A 236 -2.32 -15.93 -9.13
C TYR A 236 -3.53 -16.86 -8.96
N GLY A 237 -3.56 -17.57 -7.84
CA GLY A 237 -4.67 -18.45 -7.47
C GLY A 237 -5.94 -17.69 -7.04
N PRO A 238 -6.98 -18.42 -6.61
CA PRO A 238 -8.20 -17.81 -6.11
C PRO A 238 -7.93 -16.95 -4.88
N PRO A 239 -8.70 -15.87 -4.67
CA PRO A 239 -8.54 -15.01 -3.51
C PRO A 239 -9.09 -15.69 -2.25
N SER A 240 -8.54 -15.34 -1.10
CA SER A 240 -9.00 -15.80 0.21
C SER A 240 -10.39 -15.25 0.57
N ALA A 241 -10.90 -15.69 1.71
CA ALA A 241 -11.93 -14.94 2.43
C ALA A 241 -11.43 -13.53 2.81
N PRO A 242 -12.33 -12.58 3.11
CA PRO A 242 -11.95 -11.24 3.57
C PRO A 242 -10.98 -11.27 4.76
N ILE A 243 -9.93 -10.44 4.70
CA ILE A 243 -8.95 -10.28 5.79
C ILE A 243 -9.29 -9.09 6.71
N THR A 244 -10.28 -8.28 6.32
CA THR A 244 -10.78 -7.11 7.04
C THR A 244 -12.17 -7.35 7.64
N GLY A 245 -12.52 -6.59 8.68
CA GLY A 245 -13.84 -6.64 9.33
C GLY A 245 -14.98 -5.99 8.53
N ASN A 246 -16.11 -5.76 9.19
CA ASN A 246 -17.33 -5.18 8.59
C ASN A 246 -17.23 -3.66 8.42
N TYR A 247 -16.30 -3.23 7.57
CA TYR A 247 -16.08 -1.84 7.18
C TYR A 247 -15.48 -1.80 5.77
N TRP A 248 -15.56 -0.66 5.11
CA TRP A 248 -15.04 -0.51 3.76
C TRP A 248 -13.55 -0.18 3.82
N ALA A 249 -12.72 -1.01 3.18
CA ALA A 249 -11.28 -0.89 3.19
C ALA A 249 -10.72 -0.81 1.78
N GLU A 250 -9.71 0.03 1.56
CA GLU A 250 -9.03 0.19 0.26
C GLU A 250 -7.55 0.49 0.40
N GLY A 251 -6.83 0.42 -0.72
CA GLY A 251 -5.42 0.77 -0.78
C GLY A 251 -4.50 -0.01 0.17
N PRO A 252 -4.47 -1.36 0.10
CA PRO A 252 -3.60 -2.15 0.94
C PRO A 252 -2.14 -1.82 0.67
N THR A 253 -1.36 -1.62 1.73
CA THR A 253 0.10 -1.68 1.65
C THR A 253 0.62 -2.56 2.78
N ALA A 254 1.59 -3.43 2.47
CA ALA A 254 2.01 -4.48 3.38
C ALA A 254 3.51 -4.43 3.68
N VAL A 255 3.85 -4.64 4.95
CA VAL A 255 5.24 -4.76 5.40
C VAL A 255 5.37 -5.91 6.37
N ARG A 256 6.43 -6.71 6.21
CA ARG A 256 6.77 -7.78 7.16
C ARG A 256 7.66 -7.26 8.28
N LEU A 257 7.15 -7.19 9.50
CA LEU A 257 7.91 -6.80 10.69
C LEU A 257 8.19 -8.05 11.52
N GLY A 258 9.44 -8.51 11.47
CA GLY A 258 9.87 -9.72 12.18
C GLY A 258 9.21 -10.94 11.57
N THR A 259 8.40 -11.63 12.37
CA THR A 259 7.65 -12.82 11.91
C THR A 259 6.26 -12.47 11.39
N GLU A 260 5.74 -11.28 11.68
CA GLU A 260 4.36 -10.88 11.34
C GLU A 260 4.32 -9.99 10.09
N TRP A 261 3.28 -10.17 9.29
CA TRP A 261 2.81 -9.22 8.30
C TRP A 261 1.95 -8.16 8.97
N LEU A 262 2.13 -6.91 8.56
CA LEU A 262 1.27 -5.79 8.90
C LEU A 262 0.79 -5.15 7.60
N VAL A 263 -0.53 -5.14 7.40
CA VAL A 263 -1.19 -4.67 6.18
C VAL A 263 -2.07 -3.48 6.55
N TYR A 264 -1.71 -2.31 6.04
CA TYR A 264 -2.40 -1.04 6.27
C TYR A 264 -3.38 -0.76 5.14
N PHE A 265 -4.43 -0.01 5.44
CA PHE A 265 -5.47 0.33 4.46
C PHE A 265 -6.29 1.54 4.92
N ASP A 266 -6.90 2.22 3.96
CA ASP A 266 -7.80 3.35 4.20
C ASP A 266 -9.22 2.83 4.53
N LYS A 267 -9.72 3.13 5.74
CA LYS A 267 -11.14 2.95 6.10
C LYS A 267 -11.91 4.20 5.68
N TYR A 268 -12.00 4.41 4.37
CA TYR A 268 -12.35 5.71 3.77
C TYR A 268 -13.74 6.26 4.15
N ARG A 269 -14.70 5.41 4.53
CA ARG A 269 -16.01 5.85 5.05
C ARG A 269 -15.98 6.26 6.52
N GLU A 270 -14.96 5.84 7.25
CA GLU A 270 -14.75 6.15 8.67
C GLU A 270 -13.69 7.24 8.86
N HIS A 271 -13.11 7.76 7.77
CA HIS A 271 -12.08 8.81 7.77
C HIS A 271 -10.88 8.48 8.67
N LYS A 272 -10.49 7.20 8.71
CA LYS A 272 -9.32 6.72 9.47
C LYS A 272 -8.57 5.67 8.67
N TYR A 273 -7.29 5.51 8.99
CA TYR A 273 -6.51 4.37 8.52
C TYR A 273 -6.62 3.20 9.50
N GLY A 274 -6.51 2.00 8.99
CA GLY A 274 -6.46 0.78 9.78
C GLY A 274 -5.30 -0.11 9.39
N ALA A 275 -5.10 -1.17 10.17
CA ALA A 275 -4.22 -2.26 9.78
C ALA A 275 -4.69 -3.59 10.35
N VAL A 276 -4.34 -4.67 9.66
CA VAL A 276 -4.47 -6.05 10.15
C VAL A 276 -3.10 -6.69 10.20
N LYS A 277 -2.90 -7.62 11.13
CA LYS A 277 -1.67 -8.39 11.22
C LYS A 277 -1.88 -9.89 11.14
N SER A 278 -0.89 -10.61 10.63
CA SER A 278 -0.89 -12.07 10.53
C SER A 278 0.52 -12.63 10.54
N ALA A 279 0.74 -13.76 11.23
CA ALA A 279 2.02 -14.48 11.18
C ALA A 279 2.11 -15.47 10.00
N ASP A 280 0.96 -15.89 9.45
CA ASP A 280 0.85 -17.02 8.52
C ASP A 280 0.06 -16.70 7.23
N LEU A 281 -0.40 -15.46 7.06
CA LEU A 281 -1.24 -14.97 5.96
C LEU A 281 -2.62 -15.64 5.85
N THR A 282 -3.08 -16.29 6.92
CA THR A 282 -4.39 -16.96 7.00
C THR A 282 -5.22 -16.49 8.19
N HIS A 283 -4.61 -16.31 9.36
CA HIS A 283 -5.27 -15.80 10.55
C HIS A 283 -4.94 -14.32 10.73
N TRP A 284 -5.96 -13.49 10.77
CA TRP A 284 -5.83 -12.03 10.78
C TRP A 284 -6.38 -11.43 12.06
N THR A 285 -5.67 -10.45 12.61
CA THR A 285 -6.12 -9.64 13.76
C THR A 285 -6.17 -8.17 13.34
N ASP A 286 -7.32 -7.51 13.50
CA ASP A 286 -7.43 -6.06 13.35
C ASP A 286 -6.65 -5.38 14.50
N VAL A 287 -5.69 -4.54 14.12
CA VAL A 287 -4.84 -3.75 15.03
C VAL A 287 -4.96 -2.25 14.74
N SER A 288 -6.05 -1.83 14.11
CA SER A 288 -6.29 -0.43 13.70
C SER A 288 -6.15 0.55 14.87
N ASP A 289 -6.58 0.18 16.07
CA ASP A 289 -6.50 1.04 17.26
C ASP A 289 -5.06 1.32 17.72
N GLN A 290 -4.09 0.56 17.19
CA GLN A 290 -2.66 0.74 17.46
C GLN A 290 -1.98 1.66 16.43
N ILE A 291 -2.65 1.96 15.31
CA ILE A 291 -2.08 2.73 14.21
C ILE A 291 -2.35 4.22 14.40
N LYS A 292 -1.27 5.00 14.42
CA LYS A 292 -1.32 6.47 14.47
C LYS A 292 -0.64 7.03 13.23
N LEU A 293 -1.40 7.72 12.40
CA LEU A 293 -0.95 8.33 11.16
C LEU A 293 -1.23 9.84 11.16
N PRO A 294 -0.47 10.62 10.35
CA PRO A 294 -0.82 12.00 10.07
C PRO A 294 -2.26 12.14 9.56
N ALA A 295 -2.88 13.28 9.85
CA ALA A 295 -4.26 13.53 9.45
C ALA A 295 -4.38 13.67 7.91
N GLY A 296 -5.40 13.03 7.34
CA GLY A 296 -5.71 13.15 5.91
C GLY A 296 -4.83 12.31 4.98
N VAL A 297 -4.06 11.36 5.52
CA VAL A 297 -3.37 10.31 4.75
C VAL A 297 -4.41 9.51 3.95
N ARG A 298 -4.10 9.26 2.68
CA ARG A 298 -4.83 8.39 1.75
C ARG A 298 -3.86 7.34 1.17
N HIS A 299 -4.38 6.46 0.32
CA HIS A 299 -3.65 5.35 -0.31
C HIS A 299 -2.24 5.73 -0.83
N GLY A 300 -1.26 4.89 -0.52
CA GLY A 300 0.06 4.83 -1.13
C GLY A 300 0.85 3.66 -0.52
N THR A 301 2.18 3.66 -0.59
CA THR A 301 2.97 2.49 -0.17
C THR A 301 3.95 2.75 0.97
N ILE A 302 4.15 1.70 1.77
CA ILE A 302 5.18 1.64 2.81
C ILE A 302 6.40 0.88 2.31
N PHE A 303 7.58 1.46 2.51
CA PHE A 303 8.85 0.87 2.12
C PHE A 303 9.94 1.15 3.16
N ARG A 304 11.03 0.37 3.10
CA ARG A 304 12.16 0.50 4.02
C ARG A 304 13.21 1.48 3.49
N VAL A 305 13.76 2.27 4.40
CA VAL A 305 14.91 3.14 4.17
C VAL A 305 15.98 2.91 5.24
N THR A 306 17.21 3.32 4.94
CA THR A 306 18.29 3.35 5.93
C THR A 306 18.10 4.49 6.92
N ALA A 307 18.66 4.35 8.12
CA ALA A 307 18.68 5.44 9.11
C ALA A 307 19.33 6.72 8.57
N LYS A 308 20.33 6.61 7.68
CA LYS A 308 20.98 7.77 7.04
C LYS A 308 20.05 8.51 6.09
N GLU A 309 19.26 7.78 5.30
CA GLU A 309 18.28 8.38 4.40
C GLU A 309 17.14 9.02 5.18
N LEU A 310 16.63 8.34 6.21
CA LEU A 310 15.62 8.92 7.09
C LEU A 310 16.11 10.23 7.72
N LYS A 311 17.36 10.26 8.24
CA LYS A 311 17.93 11.48 8.83
C LYS A 311 17.97 12.66 7.84
N ARG A 312 18.21 12.39 6.54
CA ARG A 312 18.19 13.44 5.50
C ARG A 312 16.78 13.95 5.25
N LEU A 313 15.78 13.07 5.28
CA LEU A 313 14.37 13.44 5.13
C LEU A 313 13.85 14.24 6.34
N GLU A 314 14.30 13.90 7.54
CA GLU A 314 13.97 14.64 8.78
C GLU A 314 14.57 16.06 8.83
N GLN A 315 15.52 16.38 7.93
CA GLN A 315 16.15 17.69 7.80
C GLN A 315 15.50 18.60 6.75
N GLN A 316 14.42 18.16 6.10
CA GLN A 316 13.70 18.92 5.07
C GLN A 316 12.70 19.93 5.64
#